data_AF-A0AA42CHV6-F1
#
_entry.id   AF-A0AA42CHV6-F1
#
_cell.length_a   1.000
_cell.length_b   1.000
_cell.length_c   1.000
_cell.angle_alpha   90.00
_cell.angle_beta   90.00
_cell.angle_gamma   90.00
#
_symmetry.space_group_name_H-M   'P 1'
#
loop_
_entity.id
_entity.type
_entity.pdbx_description
1 polymer ?
#
loop_
_entity_poly.entity_id
_entity_poly.type
_entity_poly.pdbx_seq_one_letter_code
_entity_poly.pdbx_strand_id
1 'polypeptide(L)'
;MSEDTTDPAALEERAVALERRLAEIEATTNARLVRAELKAEAVRAGMVDLDGLKLVDTAGVTLNAQGEVEGAAGLMRELRRAKPWLFGGASSSSSASAPPAQPPRPKRATEMSFEEWQAARAEMLRRR
;
A
#
# COMPACT_ATOMS: atom_id res chain seq x y z
N MET A 1 12.33 -44.09 -42.56
CA MET A 1 12.59 -43.02 -41.57
C MET A 1 11.50 -43.08 -40.50
N SER A 2 11.48 -44.11 -39.67
CA SER A 2 10.50 -44.24 -38.58
C SER A 2 11.05 -45.22 -37.55
N GLU A 3 12.01 -44.81 -36.72
CA GLU A 3 12.32 -45.55 -35.50
C GLU A 3 12.51 -44.57 -34.35
N ASP A 4 11.86 -44.92 -33.24
CA ASP A 4 12.22 -44.61 -31.87
C ASP A 4 11.77 -43.28 -31.23
N THR A 5 10.46 -43.05 -31.18
CA THR A 5 9.85 -42.14 -30.19
C THR A 5 9.39 -42.85 -28.92
N THR A 6 9.66 -44.15 -28.76
CA THR A 6 9.04 -45.01 -27.74
C THR A 6 10.05 -45.95 -27.07
N ASP A 7 11.32 -45.54 -26.94
CA ASP A 7 12.21 -46.21 -26.00
C ASP A 7 11.72 -45.91 -24.57
N PRO A 8 11.28 -46.93 -23.79
CA PRO A 8 10.79 -46.73 -22.44
C PRO A 8 11.83 -46.05 -21.54
N ALA A 9 13.13 -46.32 -21.73
CA ALA A 9 14.18 -45.68 -20.95
C ALA A 9 14.28 -44.18 -21.23
N ALA A 10 14.18 -43.77 -22.50
CA ALA A 10 14.18 -42.36 -22.89
C ALA A 10 12.93 -41.62 -22.39
N LEU A 11 11.79 -42.31 -22.27
CA LEU A 11 10.55 -41.74 -21.70
C LEU A 11 10.66 -41.54 -20.19
N GLU A 12 11.24 -42.50 -19.47
CA GLU A 12 11.47 -42.41 -18.02
C GLU A 12 12.44 -41.28 -17.66
N GLU A 13 13.58 -41.16 -18.35
CA GLU A 13 14.52 -40.06 -18.14
C GLU A 13 13.87 -38.69 -18.35
N ARG A 14 13.02 -38.60 -19.38
CA ARG A 14 12.29 -37.38 -19.71
C ARG A 14 11.21 -37.07 -18.67
N ALA A 15 10.54 -38.09 -18.12
CA ALA A 15 9.59 -37.94 -17.03
C ALA A 15 10.28 -37.41 -15.76
N VAL A 16 11.40 -38.02 -15.35
CA VAL A 16 12.19 -37.56 -14.19
C VAL A 16 12.69 -36.12 -14.38
N ALA A 17 13.14 -35.77 -15.60
CA ALA A 17 13.57 -34.41 -15.90
C ALA A 17 12.41 -33.40 -15.83
N LEU A 18 11.21 -33.78 -16.28
CA LEU A 18 10.00 -32.95 -16.18
C LEU A 18 9.54 -32.80 -14.73
N GLU A 19 9.55 -33.86 -13.94
CA GLU A 19 9.20 -33.82 -12.51
C GLU A 19 10.14 -32.89 -11.72
N ARG A 20 11.46 -32.98 -11.98
CA ARG A 20 12.43 -32.06 -11.36
C ARG A 20 12.17 -30.61 -11.75
N ARG A 21 11.90 -30.35 -13.04
CA ARG A 21 11.56 -29.00 -13.51
C ARG A 21 10.26 -28.49 -12.89
N LEU A 22 9.25 -29.35 -12.75
CA LEU A 22 7.99 -28.99 -12.10
C LEU A 22 8.23 -28.64 -10.63
N ALA A 23 8.97 -29.46 -9.89
CA ALA A 23 9.31 -29.18 -8.50
C ALA A 23 10.09 -27.87 -8.32
N GLU A 24 11.04 -27.57 -9.22
CA GLU A 24 11.77 -26.30 -9.23
C GLU A 24 10.85 -25.11 -9.53
N ILE A 25 9.97 -25.22 -10.52
CA ILE A 25 9.01 -24.18 -10.89
C ILE A 25 8.02 -23.94 -9.74
N GLU A 26 7.52 -25.01 -9.11
CA GLU A 26 6.62 -24.91 -7.96
C GLU A 26 7.31 -24.23 -6.78
N ALA A 27 8.51 -24.67 -6.41
CA ALA A 27 9.25 -24.06 -5.32
C ALA A 27 9.53 -22.57 -5.55
N THR A 28 9.97 -22.21 -6.76
CA THR A 28 10.24 -20.81 -7.10
C THR A 28 8.98 -19.96 -7.16
N THR A 29 7.87 -20.51 -7.66
CA THR A 29 6.57 -19.83 -7.72
C THR A 29 6.02 -19.60 -6.33
N ASN A 30 6.02 -20.63 -5.48
CA ASN A 30 5.58 -20.55 -4.09
C ASN A 30 6.39 -19.52 -3.31
N ALA A 31 7.72 -19.53 -3.44
CA ALA A 31 8.58 -18.55 -2.78
C ALA A 31 8.29 -17.09 -3.22
N ARG A 32 7.99 -16.89 -4.50
CA ARG A 32 7.61 -15.57 -5.04
C ARG A 32 6.24 -15.12 -4.52
N LEU A 33 5.28 -16.02 -4.48
CA LEU A 33 3.92 -15.73 -4.03
C LEU A 33 3.92 -15.38 -2.53
N VAL A 34 4.60 -16.18 -1.70
CA VAL A 34 4.80 -15.88 -0.27
C VAL A 34 5.43 -14.50 -0.08
N ARG A 35 6.47 -14.16 -0.85
CA ARG A 35 7.12 -12.85 -0.77
C ARG A 35 6.21 -11.71 -1.24
N ALA A 36 5.40 -11.93 -2.26
CA ALA A 36 4.46 -10.93 -2.77
C ALA A 36 3.37 -10.63 -1.72
N GLU A 37 2.81 -11.68 -1.12
CA GLU A 37 1.76 -11.53 -0.12
C GLU A 37 2.29 -10.90 1.17
N LEU A 38 3.50 -11.28 1.61
CA LEU A 38 4.16 -10.63 2.74
C LEU A 38 4.39 -9.14 2.50
N LYS A 39 4.74 -8.74 1.26
CA LYS A 39 4.87 -7.33 0.91
C LYS A 39 3.53 -6.61 0.94
N ALA A 40 2.48 -7.22 0.39
CA ALA A 40 1.13 -6.65 0.40
C ALA A 40 0.66 -6.42 1.85
N GLU A 41 0.86 -7.41 2.71
CA GLU A 41 0.51 -7.37 4.11
C GLU A 41 1.36 -6.35 4.90
N ALA A 42 2.65 -6.23 4.60
CA ALA A 42 3.53 -5.21 5.18
C ALA A 42 3.08 -3.79 4.82
N VAL A 43 2.73 -3.54 3.56
CA VAL A 43 2.19 -2.25 3.09
C VAL A 43 0.86 -1.96 3.78
N ARG A 44 -0.03 -2.95 3.89
CA ARG A 44 -1.31 -2.83 4.61
C ARG A 44 -1.10 -2.51 6.09
N ALA A 45 -0.07 -3.09 6.69
CA ALA A 45 0.38 -2.75 8.04
C ALA A 45 1.13 -1.41 8.11
N GLY A 46 1.33 -0.68 7.03
CA GLY A 46 2.02 0.61 7.05
C GLY A 46 3.51 0.49 7.40
N MET A 47 4.15 -0.61 6.99
CA MET A 47 5.60 -0.74 7.06
C MET A 47 6.26 0.31 6.16
N VAL A 48 7.19 1.10 6.71
CA VAL A 48 7.92 2.14 5.96
C VAL A 48 9.08 1.53 5.19
N ASP A 49 9.82 0.63 5.85
CA ASP A 49 10.97 -0.05 5.28
C ASP A 49 10.62 -1.48 4.87
N LEU A 50 10.23 -1.65 3.61
CA LEU A 50 9.93 -2.96 3.02
C LEU A 50 11.17 -3.83 2.83
N ASP A 51 12.38 -3.24 2.77
CA ASP A 51 13.61 -4.01 2.66
C ASP A 51 13.91 -4.77 3.97
N GLY A 52 13.38 -4.30 5.10
CA GLY A 52 13.41 -5.01 6.37
C GLY A 52 12.84 -6.44 6.30
N LEU A 53 11.92 -6.73 5.38
CA LEU A 53 11.35 -8.07 5.17
C LEU A 53 12.39 -9.12 4.78
N LYS A 54 13.53 -8.72 4.20
CA LYS A 54 14.63 -9.64 3.84
C LYS A 54 15.30 -10.26 5.05
N LEU A 55 15.15 -9.63 6.23
CA LEU A 55 15.79 -10.03 7.48
C LEU A 55 14.79 -10.68 8.45
N VAL A 56 13.55 -10.86 8.01
CA VAL A 56 12.48 -11.46 8.82
C VAL A 56 12.52 -12.97 8.65
N ASP A 57 12.39 -13.68 9.76
CA ASP A 57 12.19 -15.12 9.73
C ASP A 57 10.78 -15.43 9.22
N THR A 58 10.70 -16.07 8.06
CA THR A 58 9.45 -16.46 7.41
C THR A 58 9.09 -17.92 7.67
N ALA A 59 9.75 -18.62 8.59
CA ALA A 59 9.50 -20.03 8.86
C ALA A 59 8.04 -20.32 9.29
N GLY A 60 7.35 -19.34 9.89
CA GLY A 60 5.93 -19.43 10.26
C GLY A 60 4.93 -19.02 9.17
N VAL A 61 5.41 -18.71 7.96
CA VAL A 61 4.58 -18.22 6.86
C VAL A 61 4.48 -19.30 5.79
N THR A 62 3.29 -19.87 5.64
CA THR A 62 3.05 -21.01 4.75
C THR A 62 1.96 -20.70 3.74
N LEU A 63 2.07 -21.31 2.56
CA LEU A 63 1.02 -21.29 1.56
C LEU A 63 0.03 -22.43 1.86
N ASN A 64 -1.27 -22.12 1.95
CA ASN A 64 -2.30 -23.14 2.08
C ASN A 64 -2.69 -23.75 0.73
N ALA A 65 -3.55 -24.77 0.74
CA ALA A 65 -3.99 -25.47 -0.46
C ALA A 65 -4.81 -24.59 -1.43
N GLN A 66 -5.29 -23.43 -0.96
CA GLN A 66 -6.05 -22.46 -1.73
C GLN A 66 -5.15 -21.40 -2.37
N GLY A 67 -3.84 -21.42 -2.09
CA GLY A 67 -2.88 -20.44 -2.58
C GLY A 67 -2.85 -19.15 -1.76
N GLU A 68 -3.39 -19.16 -0.54
CA GLU A 68 -3.35 -18.03 0.39
C GLU A 68 -2.22 -18.20 1.39
N VAL A 69 -1.63 -17.08 1.81
CA VAL A 69 -0.49 -17.09 2.74
C VAL A 69 -0.98 -16.93 4.17
N GLU A 70 -0.80 -17.96 4.97
CA GLU A 70 -1.15 -17.97 6.39
C GLU A 70 0.01 -17.43 7.24
N GLY A 71 -0.32 -16.86 8.41
CA GLY A 71 0.68 -16.36 9.36
C GLY A 71 1.26 -14.97 9.04
N ALA A 72 1.11 -14.45 7.82
CA ALA A 72 1.64 -13.15 7.43
C ALA A 72 1.13 -11.98 8.30
N ALA A 73 -0.18 -11.91 8.56
CA ALA A 73 -0.77 -10.88 9.41
C ALA A 73 -0.32 -11.00 10.87
N GLY A 74 -0.13 -12.23 11.37
CA GLY A 74 0.40 -12.49 12.70
C GLY A 74 1.83 -11.97 12.85
N LEU A 75 2.68 -12.33 11.88
CA LEU A 75 4.06 -11.89 11.77
C LEU A 75 4.18 -10.36 11.75
N MET A 76 3.34 -9.65 10.98
CA MET A 76 3.37 -8.18 10.96
C MET A 76 2.99 -7.55 12.30
N ARG A 77 2.03 -8.13 13.05
CA ARG A 77 1.70 -7.64 14.40
C ARG A 77 2.84 -7.84 15.38
N GLU A 78 3.51 -8.98 15.32
CA GLU A 78 4.68 -9.27 16.16
C GLU A 78 5.85 -8.35 15.82
N LEU A 79 6.13 -8.16 14.53
CA LEU A 79 7.12 -7.20 14.04
C LEU A 79 6.81 -5.79 14.50
N ARG A 80 5.54 -5.35 14.46
CA ARG A 80 5.15 -4.02 14.95
C ARG A 80 5.41 -3.87 16.45
N ARG A 81 5.24 -4.93 17.24
CA ARG A 81 5.53 -4.91 18.68
C ARG A 81 7.03 -4.92 18.97
N ALA A 82 7.78 -5.78 18.29
CA ALA A 82 9.22 -5.97 18.52
C ALA A 82 10.07 -4.85 17.91
N LYS A 83 9.67 -4.33 16.75
CA LYS A 83 10.41 -3.34 15.96
C LYS A 83 9.44 -2.25 15.45
N PRO A 84 8.88 -1.41 16.34
CA PRO A 84 7.91 -0.39 15.94
C PRO A 84 8.43 0.59 14.89
N TRP A 85 9.74 0.85 14.91
CA TRP A 85 10.43 1.76 13.98
C TRP A 85 10.41 1.32 12.51
N LEU A 86 10.06 0.06 12.22
CA LEU A 86 9.82 -0.41 10.85
C LEU A 86 8.48 0.05 10.29
N PHE A 87 7.56 0.52 11.15
CA PHE A 87 6.20 0.88 10.80
C PHE A 87 5.99 2.38 10.97
N GLY A 88 5.22 2.96 10.04
CA GLY A 88 4.83 4.35 10.12
C GLY A 88 3.85 4.54 11.26
N GLY A 89 3.97 5.65 11.98
CA GLY A 89 2.89 6.10 12.84
C GLY A 89 1.62 6.32 12.01
N ALA A 90 0.45 6.11 12.63
CA ALA A 90 -0.80 6.53 12.01
C ALA A 90 -0.70 8.03 11.73
N SER A 91 -0.82 8.42 10.46
CA SER A 91 -0.84 9.83 10.08
C SER A 91 -2.03 10.49 10.79
N SER A 92 -1.76 11.35 11.78
CA SER A 92 -2.79 12.07 12.55
C SER A 92 -3.37 13.26 11.78
N SER A 93 -3.16 13.31 10.46
CA SER A 93 -3.69 14.35 9.59
C SER A 93 -5.22 14.25 9.56
N SER A 94 -5.88 15.02 10.41
CA SER A 94 -7.32 15.29 10.25
C SER A 94 -7.55 15.98 8.91
N SER A 95 -8.55 15.56 8.15
CA SER A 95 -9.03 16.34 7.01
C SER A 95 -9.46 17.71 7.54
N ALA A 96 -8.76 18.76 7.11
CA ALA A 96 -9.12 20.12 7.50
C ALA A 96 -10.51 20.42 6.92
N SER A 97 -11.51 20.56 7.79
CA SER A 97 -12.81 21.08 7.39
C SER A 97 -12.62 22.56 7.07
N ALA A 98 -12.95 22.97 5.84
CA ALA A 98 -12.89 24.36 5.46
C ALA A 98 -13.81 25.17 6.40
N PRO A 99 -13.35 26.29 6.97
CA PRO A 99 -14.19 27.10 7.83
C PRO A 99 -15.44 27.58 7.05
N PRO A 100 -16.60 27.70 7.70
CA PRO A 100 -17.82 28.13 7.03
C PRO A 100 -17.63 29.51 6.39
N ALA A 101 -18.20 29.69 5.20
CA ALA A 101 -18.17 30.96 4.50
C ALA A 101 -18.76 32.06 5.39
N GLN A 102 -17.97 33.11 5.66
CA GLN A 102 -18.43 34.21 6.48
C GLN A 102 -19.16 35.25 5.63
N PRO A 103 -20.29 35.80 6.10
CA PRO A 103 -21.01 36.82 5.37
C PRO A 103 -20.13 38.08 5.18
N PRO A 104 -20.33 38.85 4.09
CA PRO A 104 -19.59 40.07 3.85
C PRO A 104 -19.83 41.06 5.00
N ARG A 105 -18.74 41.44 5.68
CA ARG A 105 -18.78 42.39 6.80
C ARG A 105 -18.61 43.81 6.25
N PRO A 106 -19.32 44.82 6.76
CA PRO A 106 -19.06 46.20 6.37
C PRO A 106 -17.63 46.59 6.77
N LYS A 107 -16.83 47.07 5.81
CA LYS A 107 -15.48 47.60 6.06
C LYS A 107 -15.59 48.85 6.94
N ARG A 108 -14.64 49.06 7.84
CA ARG A 108 -14.51 50.32 8.60
C ARG A 108 -13.99 51.42 7.69
N ALA A 109 -14.26 52.68 8.02
CA ALA A 109 -13.78 53.84 7.25
C ALA A 109 -12.24 53.86 7.08
N THR A 110 -11.51 53.28 8.04
CA THR A 110 -10.05 53.12 8.02
C THR A 110 -9.54 52.02 7.10
N GLU A 111 -10.43 51.15 6.61
CA GLU A 111 -10.12 49.95 5.81
C GLU A 111 -10.56 50.09 4.35
N MET A 112 -11.14 51.24 3.99
CA MET A 112 -11.59 51.56 2.64
C MET A 112 -10.67 52.60 2.02
N SER A 113 -10.42 52.47 0.72
CA SER A 113 -9.74 53.52 -0.03
C SER A 113 -10.59 54.80 -0.04
N PHE A 114 -9.98 55.93 -0.35
CA PHE A 114 -10.70 57.21 -0.39
C PHE A 114 -11.87 57.19 -1.39
N GLU A 115 -11.69 56.55 -2.54
CA GLU A 115 -12.73 56.37 -3.57
C GLU A 115 -13.86 55.46 -3.08
N GLU A 116 -13.53 54.34 -2.45
CA GLU A 116 -14.50 53.42 -1.84
C GLU A 116 -15.30 54.11 -0.73
N TRP A 117 -14.65 54.93 0.10
CA TRP A 117 -15.30 55.70 1.15
C TRP A 117 -16.27 56.74 0.59
N GLN A 118 -15.88 57.46 -0.47
CA GLN A 118 -16.77 58.43 -1.12
C GLN A 118 -18.02 57.75 -1.70
N ALA A 119 -17.85 56.60 -2.36
CA ALA A 119 -18.97 55.83 -2.91
C ALA A 119 -19.90 55.30 -1.81
N ALA A 120 -19.35 54.75 -0.73
CA ALA A 120 -20.12 54.26 0.42
C ALA A 120 -20.89 55.39 1.13
N ARG A 121 -20.27 56.57 1.28
CA ARG A 121 -20.88 57.75 1.87
C ARG A 121 -22.00 58.32 0.99
N ALA A 122 -21.80 58.38 -0.33
CA ALA A 122 -22.82 58.84 -1.27
C ALA A 122 -24.04 57.92 -1.27
N GLU A 123 -23.82 56.60 -1.22
CA GLU A 123 -24.90 55.61 -1.15
C GLU A 123 -25.68 55.69 0.17
N MET A 124 -25.00 55.93 1.30
CA MET A 124 -25.67 56.15 2.59
C MET A 124 -26.56 57.39 2.59
N LEU A 125 -26.11 58.48 1.95
CA LEU A 125 -26.88 59.72 1.84
C LEU A 125 -28.07 59.60 0.87
N ARG A 126 -27.97 58.74 -0.16
CA ARG A 126 -29.04 58.45 -1.12
C ARG A 126 -30.19 57.63 -0.51
N ARG A 127 -29.90 56.81 0.50
CA ARG A 127 -30.88 55.94 1.18
C ARG A 127 -31.64 56.61 2.33
N ARG A 128 -31.39 57.90 2.59
CA ARG A 128 -32.02 58.70 3.65
C ARG A 128 -33.10 59.59 3.05
#